data_AF-A0A1H0WFE7-F1
#
_entry.id   AF-A0A1H0WFE7-F1
#
_cell.length_a   1.000
_cell.length_b   1.000
_cell.length_c   1.000
_cell.angle_alpha   90.00
_cell.angle_beta   90.00
_cell.angle_gamma   90.00
#
_symmetry.space_group_name_H-M   'P 1'
#
loop_
_entity.id
_entity.type
_entity.pdbx_description
1 polymer ?
#
loop_
_entity_poly.entity_id
_entity_poly.type
_entity_poly.pdbx_seq_one_letter_code
_entity_poly.pdbx_strand_id
1 'polypeptide(L)'
;MTTTDPTPATRFPRPTRGPTATPLLAALLLAAGLYTQGAQAEPCRAIASVQQSGVSANNNAAGGHLNQHIFGATPPQGSSQATKTLFSSVEEYKGFWNNYLDPKKYTGNAVNCSGKSAHQKVTVYSVLKKDRIGGFNCTAADGQGQCTAKTASQYSNVQLDFEVVGGQWILLTAYPTN
;
A
#
# COMPACT_ATOMS: atom_id res chain seq x y z
N MET A 1 78.75 -26.10 47.85
CA MET A 1 78.66 -24.72 47.31
C MET A 1 77.67 -24.73 46.16
N THR A 2 76.54 -24.02 46.36
CA THR A 2 75.74 -23.23 45.39
C THR A 2 75.48 -23.80 43.97
N THR A 3 74.24 -24.23 43.65
CA THR A 3 73.14 -23.49 42.90
C THR A 3 73.44 -23.36 41.39
N THR A 4 72.52 -23.50 40.41
CA THR A 4 71.05 -23.41 40.33
C THR A 4 70.56 -23.88 38.93
N ASP A 5 69.29 -24.30 38.87
CA ASP A 5 68.26 -24.42 37.79
C ASP A 5 68.48 -23.80 36.39
N PRO A 6 67.75 -24.19 35.29
CA PRO A 6 66.26 -24.13 35.23
C PRO A 6 65.50 -25.22 34.40
N THR A 7 64.19 -25.32 34.68
CA THR A 7 63.06 -25.91 33.90
C THR A 7 62.69 -24.96 32.70
N PRO A 8 61.88 -25.23 31.62
CA PRO A 8 60.66 -26.08 31.58
C PRO A 8 60.10 -26.69 30.24
N ALA A 9 59.02 -27.48 30.41
CA ALA A 9 57.75 -27.59 29.64
C ALA A 9 57.59 -28.43 28.32
N THR A 10 56.99 -29.62 28.51
CA THR A 10 55.77 -30.22 27.89
C THR A 10 55.40 -30.07 26.40
N ARG A 11 55.16 -31.23 25.74
CA ARG A 11 53.96 -31.55 24.92
C ARG A 11 53.87 -33.04 24.57
N PHE A 12 52.70 -33.67 24.79
CA PHE A 12 52.33 -34.98 24.22
C PHE A 12 50.94 -34.89 23.54
N PRO A 13 50.68 -35.67 22.47
CA PRO A 13 49.54 -35.46 21.58
C PRO A 13 48.25 -36.19 22.02
N ARG A 14 47.14 -35.69 21.46
CA ARG A 14 45.74 -36.05 21.73
C ARG A 14 45.29 -37.32 20.95
N PRO A 15 44.38 -38.15 21.49
CA PRO A 15 43.86 -39.33 20.81
C PRO A 15 42.68 -39.03 19.86
N THR A 16 42.55 -39.89 18.85
CA THR A 16 41.53 -39.98 17.80
C THR A 16 40.18 -40.51 18.33
N ARG A 17 39.06 -39.98 17.83
CA ARG A 17 37.70 -40.42 18.16
C ARG A 17 36.92 -40.68 16.87
N GLY A 18 36.46 -41.92 16.68
CA GLY A 18 35.47 -42.34 15.68
C GLY A 18 34.02 -42.21 16.20
N PRO A 19 33.03 -42.82 15.52
CA PRO A 19 32.13 -42.11 14.61
C PRO A 19 30.80 -41.66 15.24
N THR A 20 30.21 -40.69 14.56
CA THR A 20 28.95 -39.96 14.74
C THR A 20 27.72 -40.85 14.94
N ALA A 21 27.05 -40.68 16.08
CA ALA A 21 25.70 -41.15 16.34
C ALA A 21 24.67 -40.15 15.78
N THR A 22 23.67 -40.70 15.10
CA THR A 22 22.55 -40.09 14.39
C THR A 22 21.69 -39.18 15.29
N PRO A 23 21.38 -37.92 14.91
CA PRO A 23 20.35 -37.16 15.60
C PRO A 23 18.96 -37.60 15.11
N LEU A 24 18.14 -38.10 16.04
CA LEU A 24 16.71 -38.34 15.85
C LEU A 24 15.99 -37.01 15.57
N LEU A 25 15.37 -36.92 14.40
CA LEU A 25 14.41 -35.89 14.02
C LEU A 25 13.20 -35.93 14.98
N ALA A 26 12.97 -34.84 15.70
CA ALA A 26 11.65 -34.53 16.24
C ALA A 26 11.02 -33.45 15.35
N ALA A 27 10.33 -33.89 14.29
CA ALA A 27 9.49 -33.02 13.49
C ALA A 27 8.17 -32.79 14.22
N LEU A 28 8.04 -31.64 14.92
CA LEU A 28 6.75 -31.14 15.36
C LEU A 28 5.97 -30.65 14.13
N LEU A 29 5.08 -31.49 13.61
CA LEU A 29 4.03 -31.10 12.68
C LEU A 29 2.99 -30.26 13.44
N LEU A 30 3.15 -28.94 13.41
CA LEU A 30 2.07 -28.02 13.76
C LEU A 30 1.02 -28.06 12.64
N ALA A 31 -0.02 -28.86 12.85
CA ALA A 31 -1.27 -28.76 12.11
C ALA A 31 -2.00 -27.47 12.53
N ALA A 32 -1.57 -26.33 12.00
CA ALA A 32 -2.37 -25.11 12.03
C ALA A 32 -3.51 -25.32 11.02
N GLY A 33 -4.72 -25.49 11.55
CA GLY A 33 -5.94 -25.63 10.76
C GLY A 33 -6.03 -24.54 9.70
N LEU A 34 -6.19 -24.95 8.45
CA LEU A 34 -6.68 -24.11 7.38
C LEU A 34 -8.14 -23.75 7.73
N TYR A 35 -8.32 -22.68 8.50
CA TYR A 35 -9.58 -21.96 8.50
C TYR A 35 -9.75 -21.40 7.09
N THR A 36 -10.46 -22.13 6.25
CA THR A 36 -11.09 -21.56 5.06
C THR A 36 -12.16 -20.59 5.58
N GLN A 37 -11.71 -19.40 5.99
CA GLN A 37 -12.60 -18.25 6.11
C GLN A 37 -13.27 -18.14 4.74
N GLY A 38 -14.56 -18.45 4.66
CA GLY A 38 -15.32 -18.18 3.45
C GLY A 38 -15.04 -16.73 3.08
N ALA A 39 -14.69 -16.47 1.82
CA ALA A 39 -14.38 -15.13 1.33
C ALA A 39 -15.63 -14.25 1.49
N GLN A 40 -15.83 -13.72 2.68
CA GLN A 40 -16.86 -12.74 2.98
C GLN A 40 -16.46 -11.48 2.23
N ALA A 41 -17.42 -10.93 1.51
CA ALA A 41 -17.27 -9.64 0.86
C ALA A 41 -16.98 -8.58 1.93
N GLU A 42 -15.72 -8.17 2.09
CA GLU A 42 -15.36 -7.10 3.03
C GLU A 42 -15.39 -5.73 2.33
N PRO A 43 -15.65 -4.65 3.07
CA PRO A 43 -15.56 -3.29 2.51
C PRO A 43 -14.18 -3.08 1.88
N CYS A 44 -14.10 -2.57 0.66
CA CYS A 44 -12.82 -2.34 -0.02
C CYS A 44 -11.84 -1.54 0.86
N ARG A 45 -12.36 -0.55 1.60
CA ARG A 45 -11.57 0.29 2.54
C ARG A 45 -10.95 -0.47 3.71
N ALA A 46 -11.42 -1.67 4.04
CA ALA A 46 -10.88 -2.51 5.10
C ALA A 46 -9.73 -3.42 4.62
N ILE A 47 -9.60 -3.62 3.30
CA ILE A 47 -8.56 -4.48 2.72
C ILE A 47 -7.18 -3.83 2.85
N ALA A 48 -6.21 -4.55 3.41
CA ALA A 48 -4.86 -4.03 3.64
C ALA A 48 -4.16 -3.55 2.35
N SER A 49 -4.26 -4.29 1.24
CA SER A 49 -3.67 -3.88 -0.05
C SER A 49 -4.34 -2.63 -0.63
N VAL A 50 -5.65 -2.45 -0.40
CA VAL A 50 -6.37 -1.22 -0.76
C VAL A 50 -5.90 -0.05 0.10
N GLN A 51 -5.74 -0.24 1.41
CA GLN A 51 -5.20 0.79 2.31
C GLN A 51 -3.80 1.26 1.90
N GLN A 52 -2.93 0.30 1.57
CA GLN A 52 -1.56 0.59 1.13
C GLN A 52 -1.51 1.28 -0.23
N SER A 53 -2.27 0.78 -1.22
CA SER A 53 -2.34 1.39 -2.55
C SER A 53 -3.06 2.74 -2.54
N GLY A 54 -3.91 3.01 -1.56
CA GLY A 54 -4.49 4.33 -1.34
C GLY A 54 -3.50 5.38 -0.85
N VAL A 55 -2.27 5.02 -0.48
CA VAL A 55 -1.21 6.01 -0.23
C VAL A 55 -0.60 6.44 -1.57
N SER A 56 -0.62 7.73 -1.89
CA SER A 56 -0.13 8.28 -3.16
C SER A 56 1.29 7.82 -3.54
N ALA A 57 2.20 7.73 -2.56
CA ALA A 57 3.57 7.26 -2.78
C ALA A 57 3.66 5.77 -3.18
N ASN A 58 2.67 4.95 -2.82
CA ASN A 58 2.65 3.51 -3.08
C ASN A 58 1.81 3.17 -4.32
N ASN A 59 0.91 4.05 -4.73
CA ASN A 59 -0.13 3.73 -5.70
C ASN A 59 0.42 3.30 -7.07
N ASN A 60 1.36 4.07 -7.63
CA ASN A 60 1.95 3.74 -8.94
C ASN A 60 2.64 2.36 -8.93
N ALA A 61 3.35 2.02 -7.86
CA ALA A 61 4.02 0.73 -7.72
C ALA A 61 3.04 -0.45 -7.57
N ALA A 62 1.84 -0.18 -7.03
CA ALA A 62 0.74 -1.14 -6.99
C ALA A 62 0.00 -1.31 -8.34
N GLY A 63 0.39 -0.53 -9.37
CA GLY A 63 -0.29 -0.50 -10.67
C GLY A 63 -1.49 0.46 -10.72
N GLY A 64 -1.61 1.34 -9.74
CA GLY A 64 -2.67 2.35 -9.67
C GLY A 64 -2.37 3.60 -10.49
N HIS A 65 -3.43 4.39 -10.69
CA HIS A 65 -3.53 5.58 -11.53
C HIS A 65 -3.87 6.85 -10.72
N LEU A 66 -3.93 6.74 -9.39
CA LEU A 66 -4.32 7.82 -8.47
C LEU A 66 -3.54 9.12 -8.71
N ASN A 67 -2.23 9.00 -8.96
CA ASN A 67 -1.37 10.18 -9.10
C ASN A 67 -1.63 10.97 -10.40
N GLN A 68 -2.45 10.46 -11.33
CA GLN A 68 -2.99 11.27 -12.43
C GLN A 68 -3.99 12.34 -11.95
N HIS A 69 -4.44 12.25 -10.69
CA HIS A 69 -5.49 13.07 -10.12
C HIS A 69 -5.05 13.85 -8.87
N ILE A 70 -3.74 14.01 -8.62
CA ILE A 70 -3.22 14.76 -7.47
C ILE A 70 -2.20 15.78 -7.96
N PHE A 71 -2.50 17.08 -7.80
CA PHE A 71 -1.56 18.12 -8.17
C PHE A 71 -0.27 18.01 -7.35
N GLY A 72 0.88 18.07 -8.04
CA GLY A 72 2.21 17.89 -7.44
C GLY A 72 2.66 16.43 -7.30
N ALA A 73 1.80 15.44 -7.57
CA ALA A 73 2.21 14.04 -7.64
C ALA A 73 2.76 13.68 -9.03
N THR A 74 3.61 12.66 -9.09
CA THR A 74 4.11 12.10 -10.36
C THR A 74 3.15 11.02 -10.86
N PRO A 75 2.53 11.18 -12.03
CA PRO A 75 1.65 10.16 -12.60
C PRO A 75 2.45 8.89 -12.96
N PRO A 76 1.81 7.71 -13.05
CA PRO A 76 2.50 6.50 -13.50
C PRO A 76 3.06 6.67 -14.92
N GLN A 77 4.14 5.95 -15.23
CA GLN A 77 4.84 6.06 -16.51
C GLN A 77 3.89 5.86 -17.70
N GLY A 78 3.98 6.74 -18.70
CA GLY A 78 3.13 6.69 -19.88
C GLY A 78 1.72 7.27 -19.69
N SER A 79 1.41 7.81 -18.51
CA SER A 79 0.15 8.51 -18.24
C SER A 79 0.37 10.01 -18.02
N SER A 80 -0.73 10.76 -17.96
CA SER A 80 -0.68 12.23 -17.85
C SER A 80 -1.83 12.76 -17.00
N GLN A 81 -1.56 13.87 -16.32
CA GLN A 81 -2.56 14.68 -15.63
C GLN A 81 -3.35 15.58 -16.59
N ALA A 82 -2.93 15.72 -17.85
CA ALA A 82 -3.66 16.53 -18.83
C ALA A 82 -5.13 16.11 -18.92
N THR A 83 -6.01 17.11 -18.98
CA THR A 83 -7.48 16.95 -19.02
C THR A 83 -8.09 16.21 -17.83
N LYS A 84 -7.36 16.04 -16.72
CA LYS A 84 -7.87 15.41 -15.50
C LYS A 84 -8.33 16.46 -14.48
N THR A 85 -9.27 16.04 -13.62
CA THR A 85 -9.56 16.72 -12.36
C THR A 85 -8.55 16.29 -11.32
N LEU A 86 -8.03 17.25 -10.56
CA LEU A 86 -6.97 17.02 -9.57
C LEU A 86 -7.42 17.46 -8.17
N PHE A 87 -7.06 16.68 -7.15
CA PHE A 87 -6.91 17.20 -5.80
C PHE A 87 -5.89 18.33 -5.78
N SER A 88 -6.08 19.32 -4.91
CA SER A 88 -5.22 20.51 -4.86
C SER A 88 -3.79 20.22 -4.41
N SER A 89 -3.57 19.15 -3.64
CA SER A 89 -2.24 18.65 -3.26
C SER A 89 -2.30 17.21 -2.78
N VAL A 90 -1.13 16.61 -2.52
CA VAL A 90 -1.00 15.29 -1.88
C VAL A 90 -1.61 15.30 -0.48
N GLU A 91 -1.47 16.41 0.27
CA GLU A 91 -2.01 16.56 1.63
C GLU A 91 -3.54 16.60 1.64
N GLU A 92 -4.16 17.30 0.68
CA GLU A 92 -5.63 17.34 0.55
C GLU A 92 -6.18 15.93 0.28
N TYR A 93 -5.55 15.20 -0.65
CA TYR A 93 -5.90 13.80 -0.92
C TYR A 93 -5.69 12.91 0.31
N LYS A 94 -4.55 13.05 1.00
CA LYS A 94 -4.25 12.27 2.23
C LYS A 94 -5.30 12.53 3.31
N GLY A 95 -5.74 13.77 3.48
CA GLY A 95 -6.82 14.14 4.39
C GLY A 95 -8.13 13.47 4.03
N PHE A 96 -8.50 13.50 2.74
CA PHE A 96 -9.66 12.78 2.21
C PHE A 96 -9.58 11.28 2.49
N TRP A 97 -8.48 10.63 2.11
CA TRP A 97 -8.29 9.18 2.24
C TRP A 97 -8.39 8.72 3.69
N ASN A 98 -7.72 9.42 4.61
CA ASN A 98 -7.77 9.11 6.03
C ASN A 98 -9.19 9.24 6.62
N ASN A 99 -9.97 10.20 6.15
CA ASN A 99 -11.36 10.36 6.59
C ASN A 99 -12.28 9.29 5.99
N TYR A 100 -12.04 8.84 4.76
CA TYR A 100 -12.77 7.74 4.14
C TYR A 100 -12.52 6.38 4.83
N LEU A 101 -11.25 6.13 5.21
CA LEU A 101 -10.85 4.93 5.93
C LEU A 101 -11.44 4.85 7.34
N ASP A 102 -11.63 6.00 8.01
CA ASP A 102 -12.18 6.05 9.36
C ASP A 102 -13.72 5.92 9.33
N PRO A 103 -14.30 4.79 9.78
CA PRO A 103 -15.75 4.58 9.75
C PRO A 103 -16.53 5.54 10.67
N LYS A 104 -15.85 6.22 11.61
CA LYS A 104 -16.47 7.26 12.44
C LYS A 104 -16.57 8.60 11.70
N LYS A 105 -15.69 8.85 10.72
CA LYS A 105 -15.66 10.09 9.92
C LYS A 105 -16.35 9.96 8.57
N TYR A 106 -16.43 8.76 8.03
CA TYR A 106 -17.21 8.48 6.83
C TYR A 106 -18.19 7.32 7.09
N THR A 107 -19.43 7.71 7.31
CA THR A 107 -20.59 6.83 7.53
C THR A 107 -21.42 6.60 6.27
N GLY A 108 -20.99 7.14 5.13
CA GLY A 108 -21.63 6.93 3.84
C GLY A 108 -21.42 5.54 3.26
N ASN A 109 -21.86 5.36 2.01
CA ASN A 109 -21.78 4.08 1.32
C ASN A 109 -20.32 3.61 1.17
N ALA A 110 -20.02 2.43 1.69
CA ALA A 110 -18.79 1.70 1.36
C ALA A 110 -19.15 0.54 0.44
N VAL A 111 -18.41 0.41 -0.67
CA VAL A 111 -18.56 -0.76 -1.56
C VAL A 111 -17.73 -1.92 -1.03
N ASN A 112 -18.28 -3.13 -1.16
CA ASN A 112 -17.56 -4.36 -0.81
C ASN A 112 -16.76 -4.85 -2.01
N CYS A 113 -15.48 -5.18 -1.77
CA CYS A 113 -14.62 -5.78 -2.76
C CYS A 113 -14.84 -7.30 -2.71
N SER A 114 -15.56 -7.82 -3.71
CA SER A 114 -15.92 -9.23 -3.75
C SER A 114 -16.39 -9.67 -5.14
N GLY A 115 -16.52 -10.98 -5.32
CA GLY A 115 -17.13 -11.58 -6.50
C GLY A 115 -16.21 -11.64 -7.72
N LYS A 116 -16.76 -12.12 -8.84
CA LYS A 116 -16.06 -12.31 -10.12
C LYS A 116 -15.74 -11.00 -10.84
N SER A 117 -16.30 -9.88 -10.39
CA SER A 117 -16.06 -8.56 -10.96
C SER A 117 -14.77 -8.00 -10.38
N ALA A 118 -13.73 -7.92 -11.20
CA ALA A 118 -12.42 -7.41 -10.82
C ALA A 118 -12.39 -5.90 -10.55
N HIS A 119 -13.53 -5.19 -10.62
CA HIS A 119 -13.62 -3.75 -10.47
C HIS A 119 -14.85 -3.34 -9.65
N GLN A 120 -14.66 -2.42 -8.70
CA GLN A 120 -15.71 -1.83 -7.86
C GLN A 120 -15.56 -0.32 -7.83
N LYS A 121 -16.67 0.40 -7.69
CA LYS A 121 -16.66 1.86 -7.69
C LYS A 121 -17.59 2.42 -6.64
N VAL A 122 -17.21 3.53 -6.03
CA VAL A 122 -18.05 4.23 -5.06
C VAL A 122 -17.84 5.74 -5.16
N THR A 123 -18.93 6.48 -5.13
CA THR A 123 -18.89 7.95 -5.05
C THR A 123 -18.99 8.36 -3.59
N VAL A 124 -17.93 8.99 -3.10
CA VAL A 124 -17.86 9.54 -1.75
C VAL A 124 -18.21 11.01 -1.82
N TYR A 125 -19.39 11.34 -1.31
CA TYR A 125 -19.78 12.73 -1.06
C TYR A 125 -18.77 13.36 -0.12
N SER A 126 -18.34 14.59 -0.44
CA SER A 126 -17.37 15.38 0.35
C SER A 126 -17.50 15.07 1.83
N VAL A 127 -16.38 14.66 2.45
CA VAL A 127 -16.30 13.98 3.74
C VAL A 127 -16.90 14.83 4.86
N LEU A 128 -18.24 14.76 4.93
CA LEU A 128 -19.18 15.23 5.94
C LEU A 128 -18.92 16.66 6.48
N LYS A 129 -19.31 17.71 5.71
CA LYS A 129 -19.55 19.14 6.13
C LYS A 129 -18.61 20.24 5.57
N LYS A 130 -17.77 19.95 4.57
CA LYS A 130 -17.23 21.03 3.72
C LYS A 130 -18.11 21.15 2.49
N ASP A 131 -18.59 22.36 2.20
CA ASP A 131 -19.51 22.62 1.09
C ASP A 131 -18.95 22.14 -0.24
N ARG A 132 -17.62 22.21 -0.43
CA ARG A 132 -16.92 21.76 -1.64
C ARG A 132 -15.47 21.34 -1.37
N ILE A 133 -14.96 20.47 -2.22
CA ILE A 133 -13.56 20.04 -2.28
C ILE A 133 -12.82 20.96 -3.25
N GLY A 134 -11.77 21.61 -2.78
CA GLY A 134 -10.91 22.41 -3.65
C GLY A 134 -10.08 21.52 -4.57
N GLY A 135 -9.90 21.94 -5.81
CA GLY A 135 -9.04 21.21 -6.73
C GLY A 135 -8.78 21.98 -8.02
N PHE A 136 -8.32 21.27 -9.03
CA PHE A 136 -7.96 21.86 -10.31
C PHE A 136 -8.54 21.07 -11.46
N ASN A 137 -8.83 21.75 -12.57
CA ASN A 137 -8.88 21.10 -13.88
C ASN A 137 -7.54 21.34 -14.55
N CYS A 138 -6.82 20.27 -14.86
CA CYS A 138 -5.56 20.38 -15.58
C CYS A 138 -5.82 20.55 -17.08
N THR A 139 -5.26 21.59 -17.68
CA THR A 139 -5.42 21.89 -19.11
C THR A 139 -4.20 21.56 -19.95
N ALA A 140 -3.01 21.51 -19.34
CA ALA A 140 -1.79 21.06 -20.00
C ALA A 140 -0.84 20.39 -18.99
N ALA A 141 -0.01 19.48 -19.50
CA ALA A 141 1.02 18.77 -18.76
C ALA A 141 2.38 18.87 -19.46
N ASP A 142 3.47 18.65 -18.73
CA ASP A 142 4.82 18.54 -19.28
C ASP A 142 5.09 17.17 -19.94
N GLY A 143 6.32 16.97 -20.40
CA GLY A 143 6.76 15.71 -21.03
C GLY A 143 6.80 14.51 -20.07
N GLN A 144 6.68 14.74 -18.77
CA GLN A 144 6.56 13.72 -17.72
C GLN A 144 5.11 13.50 -17.30
N GLY A 145 4.16 14.20 -17.94
CA GLY A 145 2.73 14.10 -17.66
C GLY A 145 2.28 14.88 -16.44
N GLN A 146 3.13 15.69 -15.81
CA GLN A 146 2.75 16.50 -14.65
C GLN A 146 2.06 17.79 -15.07
N CYS A 147 1.03 18.19 -14.34
CA CYS A 147 0.21 19.34 -14.70
C CYS A 147 1.00 20.67 -14.62
N THR A 148 1.10 21.38 -15.75
CA THR A 148 1.78 22.67 -15.85
C THR A 148 0.80 23.84 -15.96
N ALA A 149 -0.34 23.65 -16.62
CA ALA A 149 -1.41 24.64 -16.73
C ALA A 149 -2.71 24.09 -16.14
N LYS A 150 -3.39 24.91 -15.34
CA LYS A 150 -4.58 24.50 -14.60
C LYS A 150 -5.52 25.66 -14.29
N THR A 151 -6.79 25.33 -14.09
CA THR A 151 -7.79 26.25 -13.56
C THR A 151 -8.26 25.77 -12.19
N ALA A 152 -8.42 26.69 -11.24
CA ALA A 152 -9.00 26.37 -9.93
C ALA A 152 -10.46 25.96 -10.11
N SER A 153 -10.87 24.94 -9.37
CA SER A 153 -12.22 24.40 -9.40
C SER A 153 -12.65 23.94 -8.02
N GLN A 154 -13.93 23.62 -7.92
CA GLN A 154 -14.53 23.04 -6.73
C GLN A 154 -15.41 21.86 -7.13
N TYR A 155 -15.42 20.83 -6.29
CA TYR A 155 -16.09 19.56 -6.55
C TYR A 155 -16.99 19.17 -5.36
N SER A 156 -18.08 18.47 -5.63
CA SER A 156 -19.01 17.96 -4.59
C SER A 156 -18.65 16.55 -4.10
N ASN A 157 -17.96 15.78 -4.95
CA ASN A 157 -17.77 14.35 -4.78
C ASN A 157 -16.32 13.93 -5.05
N VAL A 158 -15.96 12.76 -4.55
CA VAL A 158 -14.79 12.00 -5.03
C VAL A 158 -15.27 10.65 -5.54
N GLN A 159 -14.88 10.31 -6.75
CA GLN A 159 -15.04 8.96 -7.27
C GLN A 159 -13.85 8.11 -6.84
N LEU A 160 -14.10 6.94 -6.26
CA LEU A 160 -13.06 5.95 -5.98
C LEU A 160 -13.34 4.69 -6.79
N ASP A 161 -12.31 4.23 -7.46
CA ASP A 161 -12.34 3.01 -8.26
C ASP A 161 -11.33 2.03 -7.67
N PHE A 162 -11.80 0.81 -7.42
CA PHE A 162 -11.02 -0.29 -6.89
C PHE A 162 -10.92 -1.36 -7.96
N GLU A 163 -9.74 -1.97 -8.13
CA GLU A 163 -9.52 -3.01 -9.12
C GLU A 163 -8.60 -4.11 -8.59
N VAL A 164 -8.73 -5.32 -9.10
CA VAL A 164 -7.76 -6.40 -8.88
C VAL A 164 -6.59 -6.23 -9.83
N VAL A 165 -5.42 -5.87 -9.30
CA VAL A 165 -4.16 -5.77 -10.03
C VAL A 165 -3.15 -6.73 -9.41
N GLY A 166 -2.51 -7.56 -10.23
CA GLY A 166 -1.55 -8.56 -9.73
C GLY A 166 -2.16 -9.56 -8.73
N GLY A 167 -3.47 -9.82 -8.82
CA GLY A 167 -4.20 -10.71 -7.90
C GLY A 167 -4.57 -10.07 -6.55
N GLN A 168 -4.34 -8.77 -6.36
CA GLN A 168 -4.70 -8.05 -5.14
C GLN A 168 -5.67 -6.91 -5.46
N TRP A 169 -6.68 -6.71 -4.60
CA TRP A 169 -7.50 -5.50 -4.66
C TRP A 169 -6.66 -4.28 -4.30
N ILE A 170 -6.73 -3.24 -5.12
CA ILE A 170 -6.10 -1.95 -4.88
C ILE A 170 -7.12 -0.82 -5.00
N LEU A 171 -6.82 0.35 -4.44
CA LEU A 171 -7.40 1.59 -4.93
C LEU A 171 -6.73 1.89 -6.28
N LEU A 172 -7.44 1.66 -7.38
CA LEU A 172 -6.93 1.93 -8.71
C LEU A 172 -6.76 3.43 -8.89
N THR A 173 -7.81 4.21 -8.61
CA THR A 173 -7.75 5.67 -8.71
C THR A 173 -8.77 6.33 -7.79
N ALA A 174 -8.55 7.60 -7.49
CA ALA A 174 -9.54 8.46 -6.88
C ALA A 174 -9.44 9.86 -7.49
N TYR A 175 -10.58 10.49 -7.78
CA TYR A 175 -10.60 11.81 -8.40
C TYR A 175 -11.79 12.67 -7.98
N PRO A 176 -11.61 14.00 -7.83
CA PRO A 176 -12.70 14.91 -7.60
C PRO A 176 -13.66 14.95 -8.81
N THR A 177 -14.96 14.96 -8.54
CA THR A 177 -16.03 15.04 -9.55
C THR A 177 -17.22 15.85 -9.05
N ASN A 178 -18.07 16.30 -9.96
CA ASN A 178 -19.39 16.85 -9.64
C ASN A 178 -20.46 15.77 -9.70
#